data_AF-A0A291B826-F1
#
_entry.id   AF-A0A291B826-F1
#
_cell.length_a   1.000
_cell.length_b   1.000
_cell.length_c   1.000
_cell.angle_alpha   90.00
_cell.angle_beta   90.00
_cell.angle_gamma   90.00
#
_symmetry.space_group_name_H-M   'P 1'
#
loop_
_entity.id
_entity.type
_entity.pdbx_description
1 polymer ?
#
loop_
_entity_poly.entity_id
_entity_poly.type
_entity_poly.pdbx_seq_one_letter_code
_entity_poly.pdbx_strand_id
1 'polypeptide(L)'
;MEVKKHGTDGKQRTWQKLHLAIDINMHQMIATELSLSNVMDGEILLYLLEQTLLKINEIPGHEAYDAKQYYETVRIKRAVSFILPRRRAIFWKQGHPRHLAVSYK
;
A
#
# COMPACT_ATOMS: atom_id res chain seq x y z
N MET A 1 8.39 -20.70 44.01
CA MET A 1 8.28 -21.33 42.68
C MET A 1 8.42 -20.25 41.65
N GLU A 2 9.60 -20.16 41.04
CA GLU A 2 9.85 -19.23 39.94
C GLU A 2 9.33 -19.87 38.66
N VAL A 3 8.34 -19.24 38.03
CA VAL A 3 7.81 -19.71 36.76
C VAL A 3 8.81 -19.33 35.67
N LYS A 4 9.70 -20.25 35.30
CA LYS A 4 10.52 -20.12 34.09
C LYS A 4 9.57 -20.01 32.89
N LYS A 5 9.49 -18.80 32.32
CA LYS A 5 8.77 -18.58 31.06
C LYS A 5 9.44 -19.42 29.97
N HIS A 6 8.66 -20.29 29.34
CA HIS A 6 9.08 -21.07 28.19
C HIS A 6 9.30 -20.13 27.00
N GLY A 7 10.47 -20.21 26.35
CA GLY A 7 10.73 -19.48 25.11
C GLY A 7 12.15 -18.94 24.91
N THR A 8 13.18 -19.58 25.44
CA THR A 8 14.58 -19.31 25.07
C THR A 8 15.00 -20.24 23.93
N ASP A 9 14.21 -20.31 22.87
CA ASP A 9 14.67 -20.85 21.59
C ASP A 9 14.92 -19.64 20.68
N GLY A 10 16.13 -19.51 20.14
CA GLY A 10 16.67 -18.28 19.55
C GLY A 10 15.98 -17.81 18.26
N LYS A 11 14.83 -18.40 17.90
CA LYS A 11 14.00 -18.01 16.75
C LYS A 11 12.85 -17.13 17.21
N GLN A 12 13.07 -15.83 17.16
CA GLN A 12 12.00 -14.85 17.32
C GLN A 12 10.98 -14.99 16.18
N ARG A 13 9.68 -14.83 16.49
CA ARG A 13 8.64 -14.71 15.47
C ARG A 13 8.86 -13.42 14.68
N THR A 14 8.99 -13.54 13.36
CA THR A 14 9.04 -12.42 12.43
C THR A 14 7.65 -12.14 11.86
N TRP A 15 7.25 -10.87 11.85
CA TRP A 15 6.02 -10.44 11.19
C TRP A 15 6.26 -10.21 9.69
N GLN A 16 5.31 -10.65 8.88
CA GLN A 16 5.19 -10.37 7.44
C GLN A 16 3.92 -9.55 7.19
N LYS A 17 3.90 -8.80 6.08
CA LYS A 17 2.75 -8.02 5.64
C LYS A 17 2.03 -8.75 4.52
N LEU A 18 0.72 -8.90 4.64
CA LEU A 18 -0.14 -9.40 3.58
C LEU A 18 -0.81 -8.21 2.90
N HIS A 19 -0.64 -8.09 1.58
CA HIS A 19 -1.25 -7.08 0.74
C HIS A 19 -2.34 -7.73 -0.12
N LEU A 20 -3.56 -7.19 -0.05
CA LEU A 20 -4.71 -7.71 -0.77
C LEU A 20 -5.22 -6.66 -1.75
N ALA A 21 -5.48 -7.05 -3.00
CA ALA A 21 -6.28 -6.27 -3.93
C ALA A 21 -7.68 -6.87 -3.99
N ILE A 22 -8.70 -6.03 -3.78
CA ILE A 22 -10.09 -6.44 -3.73
C ILE A 22 -10.86 -5.65 -4.79
N ASP A 23 -11.59 -6.34 -5.65
CA ASP A 23 -12.60 -5.73 -6.52
C ASP A 23 -13.82 -5.37 -5.67
N ILE A 24 -14.12 -4.08 -5.57
CA ILE A 24 -15.21 -3.56 -4.73
C ILE A 24 -16.60 -3.88 -5.28
N ASN A 25 -16.74 -4.13 -6.59
CA ASN A 25 -18.02 -4.42 -7.20
C ASN A 25 -18.36 -5.90 -7.01
N MET A 26 -17.37 -6.76 -7.25
CA MET A 26 -17.54 -8.21 -7.16
C MET A 26 -17.29 -8.76 -5.75
N HIS A 27 -16.71 -7.96 -4.85
CA HIS A 27 -16.27 -8.36 -3.51
C HIS A 27 -15.30 -9.54 -3.53
N GLN A 28 -14.46 -9.61 -4.56
CA GLN A 28 -13.51 -10.71 -4.78
C GLN A 28 -12.08 -10.23 -4.61
N MET A 29 -11.25 -11.08 -4.01
CA MET A 29 -9.80 -10.88 -3.99
C MET A 29 -9.25 -11.19 -5.38
N ILE A 30 -8.59 -10.21 -6.00
CA ILE A 30 -8.08 -10.30 -7.38
C ILE A 30 -6.56 -10.43 -7.45
N ALA A 31 -5.86 -10.07 -6.38
CA ALA A 31 -4.42 -10.28 -6.23
C ALA A 31 -4.04 -10.33 -4.74
N THR A 32 -2.93 -11.00 -4.45
CA THR A 32 -2.37 -11.09 -3.10
C THR A 32 -0.85 -11.08 -3.17
N GLU A 33 -0.21 -10.39 -2.25
CA GLU A 33 1.25 -10.35 -2.16
C GLU A 33 1.69 -10.38 -0.69
N LEU A 34 2.67 -11.25 -0.38
CA LEU A 34 3.21 -11.38 0.97
C LEU A 34 4.63 -10.81 1.00
N SER A 35 4.86 -9.80 1.84
CA SER A 35 6.15 -9.13 1.94
C SER A 35 6.75 -9.21 3.35
N LEU A 36 8.06 -9.03 3.47
CA LEU A 36 8.71 -8.88 4.76
C LEU A 36 8.30 -7.54 5.41
N SER A 37 8.31 -7.48 6.73
CA SER A 37 7.89 -6.28 7.48
C SER A 37 8.70 -5.01 7.18
N ASN A 38 9.94 -5.15 6.69
CA ASN A 38 10.83 -4.04 6.33
C ASN A 38 10.60 -3.52 4.90
N VAL A 39 9.83 -4.21 4.05
CA VAL A 39 9.51 -3.77 2.69
C VAL A 39 8.51 -2.62 2.75
N MET A 40 8.70 -1.58 1.93
CA MET A 40 7.77 -0.45 1.89
C MET A 40 6.53 -0.80 1.07
N ASP A 41 5.35 -0.38 1.54
CA ASP A 41 4.08 -0.75 0.91
C ASP A 41 3.97 -0.25 -0.55
N GLY A 42 4.62 0.87 -0.86
CA GLY A 42 4.68 1.42 -2.22
C GLY A 42 5.48 0.58 -3.21
N GLU A 43 6.44 -0.23 -2.74
CA GLU A 43 7.23 -1.14 -3.57
C GLU A 43 6.39 -2.33 -4.03
N ILE A 44 5.52 -2.82 -3.15
CA ILE A 44 4.67 -3.99 -3.40
C ILE A 44 3.50 -3.67 -4.34
N LEU A 45 3.06 -2.41 -4.41
CA LEU A 45 1.89 -2.04 -5.21
C LEU A 45 2.00 -2.44 -6.68
N LEU A 46 3.17 -2.22 -7.31
CA LEU A 46 3.32 -2.54 -8.73
C LEU A 46 3.15 -4.04 -8.98
N TYR A 47 3.81 -4.88 -8.18
CA TYR A 47 3.69 -6.33 -8.23
C TYR A 47 2.23 -6.78 -8.05
N LEU A 48 1.53 -6.21 -7.07
CA LEU A 48 0.13 -6.53 -6.81
C LEU A 48 -0.78 -6.18 -8.01
N LEU A 49 -0.56 -5.05 -8.66
CA LEU A 49 -1.36 -4.62 -9.82
C LEU A 49 -0.95 -5.30 -11.13
N GLU A 50 0.23 -5.91 -11.21
CA GLU A 50 0.65 -6.73 -12.36
C GLU A 50 -0.03 -8.09 -12.39
N GLN A 51 -0.43 -8.63 -11.25
CA GLN A 51 -1.20 -9.87 -11.17
C GLN A 51 -2.63 -9.72 -11.74
N THR A 52 -3.16 -8.50 -11.82
CA THR A 52 -4.51 -8.25 -12.31
C THR A 52 -4.53 -8.04 -13.83
N LEU A 53 -5.29 -8.87 -14.55
CA LEU A 53 -5.48 -8.76 -16.01
C LEU A 53 -6.57 -7.74 -16.39
N LEU A 54 -7.35 -7.27 -15.42
CA LEU A 54 -8.46 -6.35 -15.63
C LEU A 54 -7.97 -4.90 -15.66
N LYS A 55 -8.71 -4.06 -16.39
CA LYS A 55 -8.50 -2.61 -16.35
C LYS A 55 -8.91 -2.07 -14.98
N ILE A 56 -7.95 -1.49 -14.27
CA ILE A 56 -8.17 -0.83 -12.98
C ILE A 56 -8.48 0.64 -13.25
N ASN A 57 -9.67 1.09 -12.86
CA ASN A 57 -10.07 2.49 -13.04
C ASN A 57 -9.62 3.35 -11.85
N GLU A 58 -9.80 2.84 -10.64
CA GLU A 58 -9.56 3.58 -9.40
C GLU A 58 -8.85 2.69 -8.38
N ILE A 59 -7.93 3.28 -7.63
CA ILE A 59 -7.18 2.62 -6.57
C ILE A 59 -7.37 3.45 -5.29
N PRO A 60 -8.32 3.07 -4.42
CA PRO A 60 -8.39 3.63 -3.08
C PRO A 60 -7.19 3.15 -2.27
N GLY A 61 -6.65 4.01 -1.41
CA GLY A 61 -5.49 3.66 -0.60
C GLY A 61 -5.44 4.41 0.72
N HIS A 62 -4.74 3.82 1.68
CA HIS A 62 -4.51 4.44 2.98
C HIS A 62 -3.40 5.51 2.91
N GLU A 63 -3.37 6.43 3.88
CA GLU A 63 -2.33 7.48 4.02
C GLU A 63 -0.89 6.91 4.03
N ALA A 64 -0.72 5.64 4.41
CA ALA A 64 0.56 4.93 4.34
C ALA A 64 1.13 4.90 2.90
N TYR A 65 0.25 4.82 1.90
CA TYR A 65 0.58 4.80 0.49
C TYR A 65 0.81 6.19 -0.12
N ASP A 66 0.74 7.27 0.68
CA ASP A 66 1.04 8.64 0.25
C ASP A 66 2.55 8.86 -0.01
N ALA A 67 3.10 8.13 -0.98
CA ALA A 67 4.49 8.10 -1.37
C ALA A 67 4.64 8.24 -2.89
N LYS A 68 5.74 8.84 -3.37
CA LYS A 68 5.92 9.14 -4.81
C LYS A 68 5.82 7.90 -5.69
N GLN A 69 6.40 6.78 -5.26
CA GLN A 69 6.38 5.51 -5.99
C GLN A 69 4.95 5.02 -6.24
N TYR A 70 4.04 5.17 -5.26
CA TYR A 70 2.64 4.79 -5.42
C TYR A 70 2.00 5.57 -6.58
N TYR A 71 2.13 6.89 -6.61
CA TYR A 71 1.52 7.72 -7.66
C TYR A 71 2.11 7.42 -9.04
N GLU A 72 3.40 7.09 -9.13
CA GLU A 72 4.00 6.68 -10.40
C GLU A 72 3.46 5.32 -10.88
N THR A 73 3.30 4.35 -9.98
CA THR A 73 2.68 3.06 -10.28
C THR A 73 1.23 3.22 -10.74
N VAL A 74 0.44 4.04 -10.05
CA VAL A 74 -0.95 4.35 -10.46
C VAL A 74 -0.99 4.99 -11.85
N ARG A 75 -0.06 5.92 -12.13
CA ARG A 75 0.08 6.57 -13.44
C ARG A 75 0.43 5.57 -14.55
N ILE A 76 1.35 4.63 -14.29
CA ILE A 76 1.72 3.56 -15.24
C ILE A 76 0.49 2.70 -15.57
N LYS A 77 -0.31 2.36 -14.57
CA LYS A 77 -1.57 1.60 -14.73
C LYS A 77 -2.72 2.42 -15.32
N ARG A 78 -2.51 3.74 -15.54
CA ARG A 78 -3.51 4.69 -16.05
C ARG A 78 -4.79 4.69 -15.21
N ALA A 79 -4.65 4.48 -13.91
CA ALA A 79 -5.74 4.52 -12.94
C ALA A 79 -5.78 5.87 -12.21
N VAL A 80 -6.87 6.13 -11.51
CA VAL A 80 -7.01 7.27 -10.60
C VAL A 80 -6.70 6.83 -9.17
N SER A 81 -5.92 7.64 -8.46
CA SER A 81 -5.59 7.43 -7.05
C SER A 81 -6.63 8.14 -6.16
N PHE A 82 -7.15 7.44 -5.16
CA PHE A 82 -7.96 8.03 -4.09
C PHE A 82 -7.29 7.79 -2.74
N ILE A 83 -6.31 8.64 -2.40
CA ILE A 83 -5.58 8.61 -1.13
C ILE A 83 -5.76 9.93 -0.40
N LEU A 84 -6.04 9.86 0.90
CA LEU A 84 -5.96 11.02 1.78
C LEU A 84 -4.49 11.36 2.05
N PRO A 85 -4.02 12.58 1.71
CA PRO A 85 -2.64 12.96 1.91
C PRO A 85 -2.31 13.04 3.39
N ARG A 86 -1.02 12.95 3.73
CA ARG A 86 -0.59 13.02 5.13
C ARG A 86 -1.01 14.31 5.84
N ARG A 87 -1.24 14.28 7.16
CA ARG A 87 -1.67 15.47 7.94
C ARG A 87 -0.77 16.70 7.76
N ARG A 88 0.53 16.50 7.50
CA ARG A 88 1.51 17.57 7.22
C ARG A 88 2.10 17.46 5.82
N ALA A 89 1.29 17.01 4.87
CA ALA A 89 1.68 16.90 3.48
C ALA A 89 2.09 18.26 2.92
N ILE A 90 3.35 18.39 2.53
CA ILE A 90 3.82 19.53 1.72
C ILE A 90 3.56 19.26 0.25
N PHE A 91 3.35 20.32 -0.53
CA PHE A 91 3.29 20.22 -1.98
C PHE A 91 4.58 19.60 -2.53
N TRP A 92 4.44 18.65 -3.45
CA TRP A 92 5.55 18.18 -4.29
C TRP A 92 5.79 19.12 -5.48
N LYS A 93 6.56 18.66 -6.50
CA LYS A 93 6.75 19.40 -7.76
C LYS A 93 5.40 19.90 -8.30
N GLN A 94 5.40 21.11 -8.85
CA GLN A 94 4.21 21.74 -9.43
C GLN A 94 3.51 20.80 -10.42
N GLY A 95 2.19 20.69 -10.32
CA GLY A 95 1.37 19.85 -11.20
C GLY A 95 1.34 18.36 -10.83
N HIS A 96 1.93 17.96 -9.69
CA HIS A 96 1.86 16.57 -9.25
C HIS A 96 0.41 16.20 -8.82
N PRO A 97 -0.14 15.04 -9.24
CA PRO A 97 -1.54 14.65 -8.97
C PRO A 97 -1.97 14.74 -7.49
N ARG A 98 -1.07 14.38 -6.56
CA ARG A 98 -1.24 14.54 -5.10
C ARG A 98 -1.69 15.94 -4.65
N HIS A 99 -1.34 17.00 -5.38
CA HIS A 99 -1.66 18.39 -5.00
C HIS A 99 -3.16 18.62 -4.85
N LEU A 100 -3.97 18.04 -5.73
CA LEU A 100 -5.43 18.15 -5.65
C LEU A 100 -5.94 17.67 -4.30
N ALA A 101 -5.46 16.52 -3.83
CA ALA A 101 -5.87 15.95 -2.57
C ALA A 101 -5.37 16.75 -1.35
N VAL A 102 -4.23 17.44 -1.46
CA VAL A 102 -3.66 18.27 -0.37
C VAL A 102 -4.47 19.55 -0.17
N SER A 103 -5.00 20.14 -1.25
CA SER A 103 -5.76 21.40 -1.20
C SER A 103 -7.15 21.28 -0.55
N TYR A 104 -7.66 20.08 -0.31
CA TYR A 104 -8.96 19.83 0.35
C TYR A 104 -8.86 19.65 1.87
N LYS A 105 -7.68 19.91 2.47
CA LYS A 105 -7.46 19.94 3.93
C LYS A 105 -7.34 21.37 4.44
#